data_AF-A0A937ERG8-F1
#
_entry.id   AF-A0A937ERG8-F1
#
_cell.length_a   1.000
_cell.length_b   1.000
_cell.length_c   1.000
_cell.angle_alpha   90.00
_cell.angle_beta   90.00
_cell.angle_gamma   90.00
#
_symmetry.space_group_name_H-M   'P 1'
#
loop_
_entity.id
_entity.type
_entity.pdbx_description
1 polymer ?
#
loop_
_entity_poly.entity_id
_entity_poly.type
_entity_poly.pdbx_seq_one_letter_code
_entity_poly.pdbx_strand_id
1 'polypeptide(L)'
;MFHRIRRRVAQPSKAQRRFLERAAQMEGLVPPEVERMRAELTLAATAPLVDDFLPPDLRVPSHDQIGGRMTSWKQPLVIDGEIVACAECGAYRDWLILSTRDQVWLRCRAGHQQQEARLDTAWYNRHTGPAEATFDTFEDCLRHHGH
;
A
#
# COMPACT_ATOMS: atom_id res chain seq x y z
N MET A 1 -38.25 12.75 49.48
CA MET A 1 -37.99 11.33 49.80
C MET A 1 -37.15 10.76 48.65
N PHE A 2 -35.83 10.68 48.79
CA PHE A 2 -34.94 10.26 47.69
C PHE A 2 -34.59 8.77 47.84
N HIS A 3 -35.06 7.93 46.92
CA HIS A 3 -34.67 6.52 46.89
C HIS A 3 -33.23 6.40 46.36
N ARG A 4 -32.30 5.96 47.22
CA ARG A 4 -30.96 5.52 46.79
C ARG A 4 -31.11 4.26 45.95
N ILE A 5 -31.06 4.40 44.63
CA ILE A 5 -30.98 3.26 43.71
C ILE A 5 -29.59 2.62 43.89
N ARG A 6 -29.53 1.51 44.63
CA ARG A 6 -28.32 0.67 44.66
C ARG A 6 -28.18 0.03 43.28
N ARG A 7 -27.26 0.50 42.44
CA ARG A 7 -26.83 -0.20 41.23
C ARG A 7 -26.35 -1.60 41.65
N ARG A 8 -27.13 -2.64 41.33
CA ARG A 8 -26.66 -4.02 41.43
C ARG A 8 -25.61 -4.22 40.34
N VAL A 9 -24.38 -4.55 40.73
CA VAL A 9 -23.35 -4.97 39.77
C VAL A 9 -23.89 -6.22 39.07
N ALA A 10 -24.03 -6.15 37.75
CA ALA A 10 -24.49 -7.29 36.96
C ALA A 10 -23.53 -8.46 37.20
N GLN A 11 -24.08 -9.63 37.54
CA GLN A 11 -23.21 -10.78 37.79
C GLN A 11 -22.53 -11.19 36.49
N PRO A 12 -21.23 -11.53 36.53
CA PRO A 12 -20.50 -11.95 35.35
C PRO A 12 -21.16 -13.21 34.78
N SER A 13 -21.28 -13.24 33.45
CA SER A 13 -21.83 -14.37 32.72
C SER A 13 -20.97 -15.62 32.96
N LYS A 14 -21.53 -16.81 32.72
CA LYS A 14 -20.79 -18.08 32.87
C LYS A 14 -19.52 -18.11 32.01
N ALA A 15 -19.53 -17.48 30.84
CA ALA A 15 -18.36 -17.36 29.97
C ALA A 15 -17.29 -16.45 30.59
N GLN A 16 -17.68 -15.30 31.14
CA GLN A 16 -16.75 -14.39 31.83
C GLN A 16 -16.12 -15.05 33.06
N ARG A 17 -16.88 -15.81 33.86
CA ARG A 17 -16.33 -16.55 35.00
C ARG A 17 -15.29 -17.57 34.57
N ARG A 18 -15.59 -18.39 33.56
CA ARG A 18 -14.66 -19.37 33.01
C ARG A 18 -13.38 -18.74 32.46
N PHE A 19 -13.51 -17.57 31.82
CA PHE A 19 -12.37 -16.84 31.31
C PHE A 19 -11.48 -16.33 32.46
N LEU A 20 -12.07 -15.73 33.49
CA LEU A 20 -11.36 -15.24 34.67
C LEU A 20 -10.69 -16.38 35.44
N GLU A 21 -11.36 -17.52 35.61
CA GLU A 21 -10.79 -18.72 36.24
C GLU A 21 -9.57 -19.23 35.46
N ARG A 22 -9.65 -19.29 34.13
CA ARG A 22 -8.51 -19.67 33.28
C ARG A 22 -7.39 -18.64 33.34
N ALA A 23 -7.72 -17.35 33.37
CA ALA A 23 -6.73 -16.29 33.48
C ALA A 23 -5.97 -16.36 34.82
N ALA A 24 -6.69 -16.60 35.93
CA ALA A 24 -6.09 -16.77 37.25
C ALA A 24 -5.19 -18.02 37.35
N GLN A 25 -5.54 -19.11 36.66
CA GLN A 25 -4.68 -20.31 36.58
C GLN A 25 -3.39 -20.07 35.80
N MET A 26 -3.41 -19.12 34.86
CA MET A 26 -2.25 -18.74 34.05
C MET A 26 -1.41 -17.64 34.71
N GLU A 27 -1.91 -17.03 35.79
CA GLU A 27 -1.21 -15.99 36.53
C GLU A 27 0.03 -16.59 37.22
N GLY A 28 1.21 -16.04 36.95
CA GLY A 28 2.49 -16.58 37.42
C GLY A 28 3.12 -17.67 36.55
N LEU A 29 2.46 -18.13 35.47
CA LEU A 29 3.07 -19.00 34.46
C LEU A 29 3.82 -18.22 33.37
N VAL A 30 3.78 -16.89 33.42
CA VAL A 30 4.55 -16.04 32.51
C VAL A 30 6.03 -16.11 32.93
N PRO A 31 6.94 -16.60 32.07
CA PRO A 31 8.35 -16.62 32.41
C PRO A 31 8.88 -15.20 32.67
N PRO A 32 9.78 -15.03 33.65
CA PRO A 32 10.33 -13.70 34.00
C PRO A 32 11.12 -13.05 32.83
N GLU A 33 11.47 -13.81 31.81
CA GLU A 33 12.08 -13.32 30.56
C GLU A 33 11.06 -12.56 29.70
N VAL A 34 9.81 -13.02 29.62
CA VAL A 34 8.75 -12.34 28.85
C VAL A 34 8.40 -11.00 29.50
N GLU A 35 8.40 -10.95 30.83
CA GLU A 35 8.20 -9.70 31.57
C GLU A 35 9.35 -8.72 31.38
N ARG A 36 10.60 -9.20 31.41
CA ARG A 36 11.78 -8.40 31.08
C ARG A 36 11.73 -7.83 29.66
N MET A 37 11.41 -8.67 28.68
CA MET A 37 11.29 -8.25 27.29
C MET A 37 10.18 -7.19 27.11
N ARG A 38 9.04 -7.32 27.81
CA ARG A 38 8.00 -6.28 27.81
C ARG A 38 8.47 -4.97 28.44
N ALA A 39 9.20 -5.04 29.56
CA ALA A 39 9.78 -3.86 30.20
C ALA A 39 10.79 -3.15 29.28
N GLU A 40 11.65 -3.90 28.60
CA GLU A 40 12.61 -3.39 27.62
C GLU A 40 11.91 -2.72 26.42
N LEU A 41 10.88 -3.36 25.86
CA LEU A 41 10.09 -2.78 24.78
C LEU A 41 9.36 -1.50 25.20
N THR A 42 8.88 -1.44 26.45
CA THR A 42 8.24 -0.25 27.00
C THR A 42 9.24 0.90 27.16
N LEU A 43 10.47 0.58 27.60
CA LEU A 43 11.55 1.56 27.74
C LEU A 43 11.98 2.11 26.37
N ALA A 44 12.12 1.23 25.37
CA ALA A 44 12.44 1.61 23.99
C ALA A 44 11.36 2.51 23.36
N ALA A 45 10.08 2.25 23.67
CA ALA A 45 8.97 3.09 23.21
C ALA A 45 8.95 4.50 23.84
N THR A 46 9.60 4.69 25.00
CA THR A 46 9.75 6.00 25.66
C THR A 46 11.00 6.78 25.27
N ALA A 47 11.90 6.17 24.49
CA ALA A 47 13.03 6.89 23.92
C ALA A 47 12.53 7.94 22.91
N PRO A 48 13.19 9.11 22.78
CA PRO A 48 12.86 10.05 21.72
C PRO A 48 12.96 9.31 20.38
N LEU A 49 11.91 9.40 19.56
CA LEU A 49 11.87 8.89 18.19
C LEU A 49 12.96 9.61 17.38
N VAL A 50 14.18 9.09 17.43
CA VAL A 50 15.20 9.40 16.43
C VAL A 50 14.74 8.69 15.17
N ASP A 51 14.38 9.46 14.15
CA ASP A 51 14.02 8.92 12.85
C ASP A 51 15.29 8.35 12.21
N ASP A 52 15.57 7.06 12.47
CA ASP A 52 16.73 6.31 11.96
C ASP A 52 16.67 6.08 10.44
N PHE A 53 15.66 6.62 9.74
CA PHE A 53 15.56 6.56 8.29
C PHE A 53 16.46 7.59 7.61
N LEU A 54 16.81 7.32 6.34
CA LEU A 54 17.53 8.24 5.46
C LEU A 54 16.87 9.64 5.47
N PRO A 55 17.62 10.73 5.28
CA PRO A 55 17.06 12.06 5.09
C PRO A 55 15.96 12.07 4.01
N PRO A 56 14.87 12.84 4.16
CA PRO A 56 13.73 12.82 3.24
C PRO A 56 14.10 12.93 1.76
N ASP A 57 15.09 13.77 1.43
CA ASP A 57 15.54 14.02 0.05
C ASP A 57 16.26 12.83 -0.59
N LEU A 58 16.70 11.86 0.22
CA LEU A 58 17.34 10.62 -0.21
C LEU A 58 16.42 9.40 -0.11
N ARG A 59 15.19 9.58 0.38
CA ARG A 59 14.19 8.51 0.37
C ARG A 59 13.67 8.36 -1.05
N VAL A 60 13.51 7.11 -1.48
CA VAL A 60 12.79 6.82 -2.72
C VAL A 60 11.35 7.34 -2.56
N PRO A 61 10.87 8.24 -3.44
CA PRO A 61 9.51 8.74 -3.34
C PRO A 61 8.51 7.60 -3.36
N SER A 62 7.50 7.66 -2.48
CA SER A 62 6.39 6.72 -2.54
C SER A 62 5.63 6.90 -3.86
N HIS A 63 4.91 5.86 -4.29
CA HIS A 63 4.15 5.92 -5.54
C HIS A 63 3.16 7.11 -5.55
N ASP A 64 2.59 7.46 -4.40
CA ASP A 64 1.67 8.59 -4.24
C ASP A 64 2.33 9.97 -4.42
N GLN A 65 3.65 10.02 -4.28
CA GLN A 65 4.47 11.22 -4.46
C GLN A 65 4.97 11.40 -5.89
N ILE A 66 4.79 10.39 -6.76
CA ILE A 66 5.18 10.45 -8.17
C ILE A 66 3.93 10.73 -9.01
N GLY A 67 3.92 11.83 -9.77
CA GLY A 67 2.82 12.22 -10.65
C GLY A 67 2.58 11.24 -11.81
N GLY A 68 3.61 10.51 -12.23
CA GLY A 68 3.51 9.39 -13.17
C GLY A 68 4.85 8.70 -13.45
N ARG A 69 4.81 7.39 -13.72
CA ARG A 69 5.96 6.58 -14.16
C ARG A 69 5.74 6.10 -15.58
N MET A 70 6.80 6.09 -16.39
CA MET A 70 6.74 5.69 -17.79
C MET A 70 7.74 4.57 -18.10
N THR A 71 7.31 3.58 -18.90
CA THR A 71 8.17 2.51 -19.42
C THR A 71 7.78 2.15 -20.85
N SER A 72 8.75 2.03 -21.75
CA SER A 72 8.54 1.49 -23.09
C SER A 72 8.37 -0.03 -23.09
N TRP A 73 7.39 -0.52 -23.84
CA TRP A 73 7.01 -1.91 -23.95
C TRP A 73 6.97 -2.34 -25.42
N LYS A 74 8.11 -2.86 -25.91
CA LYS A 74 8.33 -3.18 -27.33
C LYS A 74 7.67 -4.48 -27.79
N GLN A 75 7.36 -5.38 -26.86
CA GLN A 75 6.70 -6.65 -27.14
C GLN A 75 5.17 -6.47 -27.18
N PRO A 76 4.41 -7.44 -27.72
CA PRO A 76 2.95 -7.42 -27.59
C PRO A 76 2.55 -7.38 -26.11
N LEU A 77 1.59 -6.52 -25.76
CA LEU A 77 1.03 -6.51 -24.42
C LEU A 77 -0.07 -7.56 -24.35
N VAL A 78 0.10 -8.55 -23.45
CA VAL A 78 -0.86 -9.63 -23.26
C VAL A 78 -1.47 -9.50 -21.87
N ILE A 79 -2.80 -9.39 -21.80
CA ILE A 79 -3.56 -9.28 -20.56
C ILE A 79 -4.61 -10.39 -20.57
N ASP A 80 -4.62 -11.23 -19.54
CA ASP A 80 -5.55 -12.37 -19.43
C ASP A 80 -5.58 -13.28 -20.66
N GLY A 81 -4.47 -13.37 -21.40
CA GLY A 81 -4.34 -14.14 -22.64
C GLY A 81 -4.74 -13.41 -23.92
N GLU A 82 -5.19 -12.16 -23.82
CA GLU A 82 -5.59 -11.32 -24.96
C GLU A 82 -4.48 -10.33 -25.33
N ILE A 83 -4.22 -10.18 -26.63
CA ILE A 83 -3.31 -9.16 -27.13
C ILE A 83 -4.03 -7.82 -27.13
N VAL A 84 -3.47 -6.84 -26.42
CA VAL A 84 -4.00 -5.49 -26.40
C VAL A 84 -3.61 -4.76 -27.68
N ALA A 85 -4.61 -4.28 -28.39
CA ALA A 85 -4.47 -3.41 -29.54
C ALA A 85 -5.02 -2.01 -29.24
N CYS A 86 -4.51 -1.01 -29.96
CA CYS A 86 -5.03 0.33 -29.92
C CYS A 86 -6.44 0.36 -30.52
N ALA A 87 -7.39 0.88 -29.76
CA ALA A 87 -8.78 1.01 -30.19
C ALA A 87 -8.94 1.90 -31.45
N GLU A 88 -8.00 2.82 -31.68
CA GLU A 88 -8.06 3.76 -32.81
C GLU A 88 -7.31 3.28 -34.05
N CYS A 89 -6.07 2.79 -33.90
CA CYS A 89 -5.22 2.44 -35.05
C CYS A 89 -4.88 0.95 -35.17
N GLY A 90 -5.34 0.11 -34.22
CA GLY A 90 -5.07 -1.33 -34.23
C GLY A 90 -3.62 -1.73 -33.95
N ALA A 91 -2.74 -0.79 -33.60
CA ALA A 91 -1.36 -1.10 -33.21
C ALA A 91 -1.34 -1.97 -31.95
N TYR A 92 -0.61 -3.08 -31.96
CA TYR A 92 -0.61 -4.08 -30.89
C TYR A 92 0.75 -4.25 -30.19
N ARG A 93 1.75 -3.44 -30.58
CA ARG A 93 3.13 -3.44 -30.07
C ARG A 93 3.63 -2.01 -29.91
N ASP A 94 4.82 -1.90 -29.31
CA ASP A 94 5.52 -0.63 -29.08
C ASP A 94 4.65 0.33 -28.25
N TRP A 95 4.14 -0.21 -27.15
CA TRP A 95 3.34 0.51 -26.18
C TRP A 95 4.23 1.34 -25.27
N LEU A 96 3.81 2.55 -24.95
CA LEU A 96 4.26 3.28 -23.78
C LEU A 96 3.26 3.00 -22.67
N ILE A 97 3.72 2.41 -21.57
CA ILE A 97 2.89 2.16 -20.40
C ILE A 97 3.17 3.26 -19.39
N LEU A 98 2.12 3.96 -18.99
CA LEU A 98 2.14 5.00 -17.99
C LEU A 98 1.37 4.52 -16.77
N SER A 99 2.00 4.55 -15.60
CA SER A 99 1.32 4.29 -14.32
C SER A 99 1.21 5.58 -13.54
N THR A 100 -0.02 5.91 -13.14
CA THR A 100 -0.37 7.15 -12.45
C THR A 100 -1.28 6.82 -11.28
N ARG A 101 -0.84 7.02 -10.03
CA ARG A 101 -1.59 6.67 -8.79
C ARG A 101 -2.20 5.26 -8.82
N ASP A 102 -3.43 5.12 -9.33
CA ASP A 102 -4.19 3.86 -9.41
C ASP A 102 -4.62 3.48 -10.84
N GLN A 103 -4.16 4.21 -11.85
CA GLN A 103 -4.56 4.03 -13.24
C GLN A 103 -3.36 3.74 -14.12
N VAL A 104 -3.54 2.81 -15.05
CA VAL A 104 -2.57 2.50 -16.10
C VAL A 104 -3.11 2.94 -17.45
N TRP A 105 -2.30 3.74 -18.14
CA TRP A 105 -2.59 4.23 -19.48
C TRP A 105 -1.61 3.62 -20.47
N LEU A 106 -2.12 3.30 -21.65
CA LEU A 106 -1.35 2.77 -22.77
C LEU A 106 -1.36 3.80 -23.89
N ARG A 107 -0.17 4.14 -24.39
CA ARG A 107 -0.01 4.99 -25.57
C ARG A 107 0.64 4.21 -26.70
N CYS A 108 0.00 4.18 -27.86
CA CYS A 108 0.57 3.50 -29.02
C CYS A 108 1.59 4.40 -29.73
N ARG A 109 2.39 3.82 -30.63
CA ARG A 109 3.35 4.56 -31.48
C ARG A 109 2.75 5.69 -32.32
N ALA A 110 1.44 5.63 -32.63
CA ALA A 110 0.73 6.66 -33.39
C ALA A 110 0.28 7.84 -32.52
N GLY A 111 0.52 7.77 -31.20
CA GLY A 111 0.19 8.83 -30.26
C GLY A 111 -1.15 8.66 -29.54
N HIS A 112 -2.02 7.74 -29.97
CA HIS A 112 -3.31 7.47 -29.33
C HIS A 112 -3.14 6.92 -27.92
N GLN A 113 -4.02 7.35 -27.02
CA GLN A 113 -3.99 6.99 -25.60
C GLN A 113 -5.27 6.24 -25.24
N GLN A 114 -5.13 5.15 -24.51
CA GLN A 114 -6.26 4.41 -23.97
C GLN A 114 -5.99 4.01 -22.52
N GLN A 115 -7.01 4.11 -21.68
CA GLN A 115 -6.95 3.59 -20.32
C GLN A 115 -7.17 2.09 -20.35
N GLU A 116 -6.32 1.35 -19.64
CA GLU A 116 -6.49 -0.10 -19.49
C GLU A 116 -6.88 -0.43 -18.06
N ALA A 117 -8.19 -0.58 -17.84
CA ALA A 117 -8.77 -0.81 -16.51
C ALA A 117 -8.42 -2.18 -15.90
N ARG A 118 -7.95 -3.13 -16.72
CA ARG A 118 -7.47 -4.44 -16.24
C ARG A 118 -6.09 -4.36 -15.58
N LEU A 119 -5.36 -3.27 -15.81
CA LEU A 119 -4.03 -3.06 -15.25
C LEU A 119 -4.10 -2.05 -14.11
N ASP A 120 -3.55 -2.45 -12.98
CA ASP A 120 -3.34 -1.58 -11.83
C ASP A 120 -1.84 -1.25 -11.66
N THR A 121 -1.57 -0.35 -10.72
CA THR A 121 -0.21 0.03 -10.36
C THR A 121 0.60 -1.16 -9.83
N ALA A 122 -0.03 -2.14 -9.18
CA ALA A 122 0.65 -3.33 -8.69
C ALA A 122 1.17 -4.20 -9.86
N TRP A 123 0.38 -4.34 -10.92
CA TRP A 123 0.80 -4.96 -12.17
C TRP A 123 1.96 -4.20 -12.78
N TYR A 124 1.85 -2.88 -12.92
CA TYR A 124 2.93 -2.06 -13.48
C TYR A 124 4.24 -2.29 -12.74
N ASN A 125 4.23 -2.23 -11.40
CA ASN A 125 5.42 -2.43 -10.57
C ASN A 125 6.01 -3.85 -10.67
N ARG A 126 5.18 -4.86 -10.95
CA ARG A 126 5.63 -6.25 -11.09
C ARG A 126 6.24 -6.53 -12.46
N HIS A 127 5.73 -5.89 -13.51
CA HIS A 127 6.04 -6.23 -14.90
C HIS A 127 6.99 -5.24 -15.57
N THR A 128 7.09 -4.01 -15.07
CA THR A 128 8.02 -3.01 -15.59
C THR A 128 9.26 -2.90 -14.72
N GLY A 129 10.41 -2.69 -15.36
CA GLY A 129 11.68 -2.47 -14.67
C GLY A 129 11.76 -1.09 -13.99
N PRO A 130 12.97 -0.59 -13.69
CA PRO A 130 13.17 0.82 -13.36
C PRO A 130 12.46 1.68 -14.42
N ALA A 131 11.68 2.67 -13.98
CA ALA A 131 10.95 3.52 -14.91
C ALA A 131 11.97 4.32 -15.75
N GLU A 132 11.71 4.45 -17.05
CA GLU A 132 12.55 5.22 -17.96
C GLU A 132 12.51 6.72 -17.63
N ALA A 133 11.38 7.18 -17.11
CA ALA A 133 11.22 8.51 -16.56
C ALA A 133 10.22 8.53 -15.38
N THR A 134 10.46 9.43 -14.45
CA THR A 134 9.58 9.77 -13.32
C THR A 134 9.23 11.24 -13.40
N PHE A 135 7.96 11.58 -13.26
CA PHE A 135 7.48 12.95 -13.34
C PHE A 135 6.84 13.38 -12.02
N ASP A 136 7.06 14.62 -11.63
CA ASP A 136 6.50 15.20 -10.39
C ASP A 136 4.99 15.41 -10.51
N THR A 137 4.48 15.67 -11.72
CA THR A 137 3.03 15.83 -11.97
C THR A 137 2.54 14.98 -13.13
N PHE A 138 1.26 14.62 -13.05
CA PHE A 138 0.53 13.91 -14.11
C PHE A 138 0.53 14.69 -15.43
N GLU A 139 0.28 16.01 -15.36
CA GLU A 139 0.29 16.88 -16.52
C GLU A 139 1.67 16.97 -17.16
N ASP A 140 2.75 16.92 -16.39
CA ASP A 140 4.10 16.96 -16.94
C ASP A 140 4.46 15.65 -17.63
N CYS A 141 4.00 14.51 -17.11
CA CYS A 141 4.06 13.23 -17.80
C CYS A 141 3.32 13.33 -19.14
N LEU A 142 2.07 13.83 -19.12
CA LEU A 142 1.26 14.06 -20.33
C LEU A 142 1.85 15.09 -21.31
N ARG A 143 2.51 16.14 -20.84
CA ARG A 143 3.12 17.17 -21.70
C ARG A 143 4.41 16.68 -22.35
N HIS A 144 5.17 15.83 -21.68
CA HIS A 144 6.33 15.16 -22.28
C HIS A 144 5.94 14.31 -23.51
N HIS A 145 4.65 14.01 -23.66
CA HIS A 145 4.09 13.31 -24.83
C HIS A 145 3.72 14.22 -26.02
N GLY A 146 3.86 15.55 -25.93
CA GLY A 146 3.35 16.53 -26.90
C GLY A 146 4.30 17.01 -28.01
N HIS A 147 5.42 16.32 -28.27
CA HIS A 147 6.36 16.67 -29.37
C HIS A 147 6.64 15.49 -30.30
#